data_AF-A0A5E4K6W3-F1
#
_entry.id   AF-A0A5E4K6W3-F1
#
_cell.length_a   1.000
_cell.length_b   1.000
_cell.length_c   1.000
_cell.angle_alpha   90.00
_cell.angle_beta   90.00
_cell.angle_gamma   90.00
#
_symmetry.space_group_name_H-M   'P 1'
#
loop_
_entity.id
_entity.type
_entity.pdbx_description
1 polymer ?
#
loop_
_entity_poly.entity_id
_entity_poly.type
_entity_poly.pdbx_seq_one_letter_code
_entity_poly.pdbx_strand_id
1 'polypeptide(L)'
;MPIPLKFLNESEKEKLVKQLEEQFGIKKIPWKIARFGKERIIIFSGDISDKEIFNLDKFSRIEGIGLYFAKIDEKTKDIRLSIEGAQLLRSQITKNIFELDEEQAEKWMMGQELNVATGKKGFFIMKFQDDFFGTGKISENKISNFIPKSRRLKYKESRIE
;
A
#
# COMPACT_ATOMS: atom_id res chain seq x y z
N MET A 1 18.25 18.90 5.38
CA MET A 1 16.95 18.82 6.12
C MET A 1 16.86 17.44 6.74
N PRO A 2 16.51 17.32 8.03
CA PRO A 2 16.37 16.02 8.68
C PRO A 2 15.31 15.14 8.01
N ILE A 3 15.43 13.83 8.17
CA ILE A 3 14.46 12.84 7.71
C ILE A 3 13.06 13.21 8.24
N PRO A 4 12.03 13.33 7.37
CA PRO A 4 10.70 13.74 7.79
C PRO A 4 9.93 12.53 8.36
N LEU A 5 10.44 11.94 9.43
CA LEU A 5 9.87 10.75 10.08
C LEU A 5 9.25 11.11 11.43
N LYS A 6 8.08 10.53 11.72
CA LYS A 6 7.44 10.61 13.04
C LYS A 6 6.70 9.31 13.36
N PHE A 7 7.04 8.60 14.43
CA PHE A 7 6.23 7.50 14.93
C PHE A 7 4.85 8.01 15.38
N LEU A 8 3.81 7.23 15.06
CA LEU A 8 2.45 7.53 15.50
C LEU A 8 2.32 7.27 17.00
N ASN A 9 1.64 8.16 17.70
CA ASN A 9 1.18 7.88 19.05
C ASN A 9 -0.04 6.93 19.04
N GLU A 10 -0.48 6.48 20.22
CA GLU A 10 -1.59 5.53 20.33
C GLU A 10 -2.90 6.05 19.71
N SER A 11 -3.25 7.32 19.93
CA SER A 11 -4.46 7.92 19.34
C SER A 11 -4.40 7.98 17.81
N GLU A 12 -3.24 8.35 17.24
CA GLU A 12 -3.01 8.36 15.80
C GLU A 12 -3.05 6.94 15.21
N LYS A 13 -2.52 5.95 15.94
CA LYS A 13 -2.54 4.54 15.57
C LYS A 13 -3.97 3.98 15.60
N GLU A 14 -4.73 4.22 16.66
CA GLU A 14 -6.13 3.81 16.79
C GLU A 14 -6.98 4.38 15.64
N LYS A 15 -6.80 5.66 15.32
CA LYS A 15 -7.51 6.30 14.21
C LYS A 15 -7.18 5.62 12.87
N LEU A 16 -5.91 5.32 12.62
CA LEU A 16 -5.49 4.64 11.39
C LEU A 16 -6.05 3.21 11.32
N VAL A 17 -6.00 2.46 12.43
CA VAL A 17 -6.53 1.09 12.50
C VAL A 17 -8.03 1.07 12.29
N LYS A 18 -8.78 2.02 12.86
CA LYS A 18 -10.22 2.15 12.61
C LYS A 18 -10.53 2.36 11.13
N GLN A 19 -9.77 3.24 10.45
CA GLN A 19 -9.93 3.45 9.00
C GLN A 19 -9.60 2.19 8.20
N LEU A 20 -8.55 1.46 8.57
CA LEU A 20 -8.21 0.17 7.95
C LEU A 20 -9.30 -0.89 8.15
N GLU A 21 -9.94 -0.92 9.32
CA GLU A 21 -11.06 -1.83 9.61
C GLU A 21 -12.29 -1.47 8.79
N GLU A 22 -12.60 -0.18 8.66
CA GLU A 22 -13.69 0.33 7.84
C GLU A 22 -13.49 -0.02 6.36
N GLN A 23 -12.31 0.26 5.80
CA GLN A 23 -12.01 0.06 4.38
C GLN A 23 -11.74 -1.40 4.01
N PHE A 24 -10.91 -2.11 4.77
CA PHE A 24 -10.39 -3.43 4.38
C PHE A 24 -10.73 -4.55 5.35
N GLY A 25 -11.29 -4.24 6.54
CA GLY A 25 -11.57 -5.24 7.59
C GLY A 25 -10.37 -5.56 8.48
N ILE A 26 -9.25 -4.84 8.31
CA ILE A 26 -8.02 -5.04 9.08
C ILE A 26 -8.18 -4.44 10.48
N LYS A 27 -8.09 -5.28 11.52
CA LYS A 27 -8.36 -4.88 12.91
C LYS A 27 -7.12 -4.61 13.73
N LYS A 28 -5.96 -5.17 13.35
CA LYS A 28 -4.74 -5.12 14.14
C LYS A 28 -3.51 -4.93 13.27
N ILE A 29 -2.64 -4.01 13.70
CA ILE A 29 -1.27 -3.86 13.20
C ILE A 29 -0.31 -4.13 14.37
N PRO A 30 0.47 -5.23 14.35
CA PRO A 30 1.35 -5.59 15.46
C PRO A 30 2.65 -4.77 15.51
N TRP A 31 2.98 -4.06 14.42
CA TRP A 31 4.21 -3.27 14.31
C TRP A 31 4.04 -1.82 14.77
N LYS A 32 5.16 -1.15 15.07
CA LYS A 32 5.19 0.30 15.22
C LYS A 32 4.87 0.94 13.87
N ILE A 33 4.15 2.06 13.86
CA ILE A 33 3.74 2.76 12.65
C ILE A 33 4.36 4.15 12.67
N ALA A 34 4.90 4.60 11.55
CA ALA A 34 5.39 5.96 11.42
C ALA A 34 4.89 6.63 10.14
N ARG A 35 4.83 7.95 10.16
CA ARG A 35 4.65 8.78 8.96
C ARG A 35 6.02 9.15 8.41
N PHE A 36 6.17 8.99 7.10
CA PHE A 36 7.32 9.47 6.35
C PHE A 36 6.86 10.54 5.35
N GLY A 37 7.22 11.80 5.60
CA GLY A 37 6.69 12.94 4.88
C GLY A 37 5.20 13.17 5.17
N LYS A 38 4.46 13.66 4.18
CA LYS A 38 3.04 14.04 4.36
C LYS A 38 2.07 12.86 4.33
N GLU A 39 2.33 11.87 3.49
CA GLU A 39 1.31 10.87 3.11
C GLU A 39 1.73 9.42 3.33
N ARG A 40 3.04 9.12 3.35
CA ARG A 40 3.51 7.72 3.42
C ARG A 40 3.45 7.23 4.85
N ILE A 41 2.93 6.02 4.99
CA ILE A 41 2.90 5.26 6.23
C ILE A 41 3.89 4.12 6.10
N ILE A 42 4.75 3.99 7.09
CA ILE A 42 5.67 2.88 7.21
C ILE A 42 5.31 2.03 8.44
N ILE A 43 5.63 0.75 8.38
CA ILE A 43 5.65 -0.13 9.54
C ILE A 43 7.08 -0.49 9.90
N PHE A 44 7.32 -0.69 11.19
CA PHE A 44 8.64 -0.90 11.73
C PHE A 44 8.60 -1.90 12.90
N SER A 45 9.50 -2.87 12.87
CA SER A 45 9.59 -3.95 13.88
C SER A 45 10.72 -3.76 14.88
N GLY A 46 11.61 -2.78 14.69
CA GLY A 46 12.77 -2.59 15.55
C GLY A 46 12.48 -1.78 16.82
N ASP A 47 13.52 -1.67 17.64
CA ASP A 47 13.49 -0.86 18.86
C ASP A 47 14.48 0.30 18.76
N ILE A 48 14.03 1.39 18.17
CA ILE A 48 14.75 2.66 18.06
C ILE A 48 13.72 3.79 18.11
N SER A 49 14.05 4.88 18.79
CA SER A 49 13.18 6.06 18.93
C SER A 49 13.35 7.04 17.76
N ASP A 50 12.35 7.92 17.56
CA ASP A 50 12.44 9.04 16.60
C ASP A 50 13.70 9.89 16.83
N LYS A 51 14.10 10.09 18.10
CA LYS A 51 15.28 10.88 18.47
C LYS A 51 16.58 10.22 18.03
N GLU A 52 16.69 8.91 18.21
CA GLU A 52 17.88 8.15 17.79
C GLU A 52 17.99 8.13 16.26
N ILE A 53 16.87 7.91 15.55
CA ILE A 53 16.84 7.97 14.09
C ILE A 53 17.26 9.36 13.60
N PHE A 54 16.71 10.42 14.21
CA PHE A 54 17.07 11.79 13.87
C PHE A 54 18.55 12.09 14.11
N ASN A 55 19.14 11.57 15.19
CA ASN A 55 20.56 11.71 15.45
C ASN A 55 21.40 10.97 14.41
N LEU A 56 21.01 9.74 14.04
CA LEU A 56 21.68 8.99 12.97
C LEU A 56 21.61 9.72 11.62
N ASP A 57 20.46 10.29 11.26
CA ASP A 57 20.27 11.04 10.00
C ASP A 57 21.18 12.27 9.86
N LYS A 58 21.60 12.86 10.99
CA LYS A 58 22.57 13.97 10.98
C LYS A 58 23.98 13.52 10.60
N PHE A 59 24.36 12.29 10.93
CA PHE A 59 25.69 11.75 10.62
C PHE A 59 25.73 11.13 9.22
N SER A 60 24.70 10.36 8.87
CA SER A 60 24.54 9.76 7.56
C SER A 60 23.09 9.86 7.16
N ARG A 61 22.84 10.40 5.96
CA ARG A 61 21.49 10.55 5.44
C ARG A 61 20.76 9.21 5.42
N ILE A 62 19.64 9.12 6.13
CA ILE A 62 18.78 7.93 6.12
C ILE A 62 17.82 8.05 4.94
N GLU A 63 17.97 7.14 3.98
CA GLU A 63 17.11 7.07 2.78
C GLU A 63 15.76 6.38 3.05
N GLY A 64 15.70 5.54 4.09
CA GLY A 64 14.47 4.85 4.47
C GLY A 64 14.61 4.08 5.77
N ILE A 65 13.46 3.83 6.41
CA ILE A 65 13.36 3.01 7.61
C ILE A 65 12.08 2.19 7.54
N GLY A 66 12.17 0.94 8.01
CA GLY A 66 11.06 0.01 8.00
C GLY A 66 10.58 -0.30 6.58
N LEU A 67 9.29 -0.59 6.46
CA LEU A 67 8.66 -0.99 5.21
C LEU A 67 7.55 -0.02 4.84
N TYR A 68 7.53 0.41 3.57
CA TYR A 68 6.43 1.19 3.02
C TYR A 68 5.14 0.35 3.01
N PHE A 69 4.22 0.73 3.90
CA PHE A 69 3.02 -0.03 4.21
C PHE A 69 1.81 0.49 3.44
N ALA A 70 1.63 1.81 3.44
CA ALA A 70 0.47 2.45 2.84
C ALA A 70 0.74 3.92 2.53
N LYS A 71 -0.15 4.51 1.75
CA LYS A 71 -0.23 5.96 1.56
C LYS A 71 -1.65 6.44 1.87
N ILE A 72 -1.77 7.60 2.50
CA ILE A 72 -3.06 8.30 2.61
C ILE A 72 -3.24 9.15 1.34
N ASP A 73 -4.32 8.93 0.59
CA ASP A 73 -4.66 9.74 -0.58
C ASP A 73 -4.99 11.17 -0.13
N GLU A 74 -4.29 12.16 -0.69
CA GLU A 74 -4.47 13.56 -0.33
C GLU A 74 -5.89 14.08 -0.56
N LYS A 75 -6.58 13.57 -1.59
CA LYS A 75 -7.91 14.07 -2.00
C LYS A 75 -9.02 13.37 -1.24
N THR A 76 -8.99 12.04 -1.18
CA THR A 76 -10.08 11.28 -0.56
C THR A 76 -9.86 10.98 0.91
N LYS A 77 -8.61 11.13 1.40
CA LYS A 77 -8.17 10.70 2.74
C LYS A 77 -8.26 9.19 2.98
N ASP A 78 -8.53 8.42 1.93
CA ASP A 78 -8.54 6.96 1.97
C ASP A 78 -7.13 6.40 2.09
N ILE A 79 -7.04 5.21 2.69
CA ILE A 79 -5.81 4.45 2.73
C ILE A 79 -5.64 3.65 1.43
N ARG A 80 -4.47 3.80 0.82
CA ARG A 80 -3.96 3.00 -0.29
C ARG A 80 -2.88 2.07 0.24
N LEU A 81 -3.18 0.78 0.39
CA LEU A 81 -2.15 -0.20 0.77
C LEU A 81 -1.15 -0.43 -0.38
N SER A 82 0.12 -0.60 -0.01
CA SER A 82 1.13 -1.12 -0.94
C SER A 82 0.89 -2.61 -1.21
N ILE A 83 1.65 -3.19 -2.15
CA ILE A 83 1.62 -4.64 -2.38
C ILE A 83 2.05 -5.36 -1.11
N GLU A 84 3.11 -4.87 -0.48
CA GLU A 84 3.66 -5.42 0.75
C GLU A 84 2.69 -5.27 1.93
N GLY A 85 2.03 -4.12 2.06
CA GLY A 85 1.03 -3.89 3.11
C GLY A 85 -0.19 -4.79 2.98
N ALA A 86 -0.66 -5.02 1.75
CA ALA A 86 -1.76 -5.94 1.48
C ALA A 86 -1.37 -7.40 1.79
N GLN A 87 -0.19 -7.83 1.35
CA GLN A 87 0.32 -9.19 1.59
C GLN A 87 0.53 -9.48 3.08
N LEU A 88 1.13 -8.55 3.83
CA LEU A 88 1.38 -8.72 5.27
C LEU A 88 0.11 -8.86 6.12
N LEU A 89 -0.99 -8.26 5.66
CA LEU A 89 -2.26 -8.25 6.38
C LEU A 89 -3.34 -9.09 5.68
N ARG A 90 -2.96 -9.93 4.71
CA ARG A 90 -3.89 -10.73 3.89
C ARG A 90 -4.91 -11.52 4.71
N SER A 91 -4.50 -12.06 5.86
CA SER A 91 -5.35 -12.86 6.74
C SER A 91 -6.47 -12.07 7.42
N GLN A 92 -6.39 -10.74 7.42
CA GLN A 92 -7.39 -9.85 8.01
C GLN A 92 -8.23 -9.12 6.96
N ILE A 93 -7.86 -9.19 5.67
CA ILE A 93 -8.57 -8.44 4.63
C ILE A 93 -9.86 -9.18 4.27
N THR A 94 -11.00 -8.52 4.50
CA THR A 94 -12.34 -9.06 4.25
C THR A 94 -13.26 -8.09 3.52
N LYS A 95 -12.81 -6.86 3.26
CA LYS A 95 -13.59 -5.79 2.62
C LYS A 95 -12.82 -5.15 1.47
N ASN A 96 -13.57 -4.48 0.60
CA ASN A 96 -13.07 -3.78 -0.57
C ASN A 96 -12.09 -4.62 -1.39
N ILE A 97 -12.48 -5.86 -1.70
CA ILE A 97 -11.74 -6.75 -2.58
C ILE A 97 -12.36 -6.66 -3.97
N PHE A 98 -11.50 -6.55 -4.99
CA PHE A 98 -11.84 -6.76 -6.38
C PHE A 98 -11.08 -8.00 -6.86
N GLU A 99 -11.83 -9.08 -7.12
CA GLU A 99 -11.29 -10.32 -7.69
C GLU A 99 -11.06 -10.10 -9.19
N LEU A 100 -9.84 -10.33 -9.61
CA LEU A 100 -9.40 -10.29 -11.00
C LEU A 100 -9.66 -11.66 -11.62
N ASP A 101 -10.05 -11.68 -12.89
CA ASP A 101 -9.86 -12.86 -13.73
C ASP A 101 -8.40 -12.93 -14.22
N GLU A 102 -8.05 -14.01 -14.93
CA GLU A 102 -6.68 -14.26 -15.40
C GLU A 102 -6.18 -13.17 -16.37
N GLU A 103 -7.02 -12.75 -17.31
CA GLU A 103 -6.68 -11.71 -18.29
C GLU A 103 -6.47 -10.34 -17.60
N GLN A 104 -7.36 -10.01 -16.66
CA GLN A 104 -7.25 -8.80 -15.86
C GLN A 104 -6.02 -8.83 -14.96
N ALA A 105 -5.68 -9.98 -14.37
CA ALA A 105 -4.49 -10.14 -13.56
C ALA A 105 -3.21 -9.93 -14.37
N GLU A 106 -3.13 -10.48 -15.58
CA GLU A 106 -1.99 -10.24 -16.48
C GLU A 106 -1.85 -8.76 -16.83
N LYS A 107 -2.94 -8.12 -17.30
CA LYS A 107 -2.96 -6.68 -17.60
C LYS A 107 -2.59 -5.83 -16.39
N TRP A 108 -3.11 -6.19 -15.21
CA TRP A 108 -2.81 -5.52 -13.95
C TRP A 108 -1.32 -5.60 -13.64
N MET A 109 -0.72 -6.79 -13.76
CA MET A 109 0.69 -7.00 -13.48
C MET A 109 1.61 -6.39 -14.54
N MET A 110 1.14 -6.17 -15.76
CA MET A 110 1.82 -5.33 -16.76
C MET A 110 1.73 -3.82 -16.44
N GLY A 111 0.96 -3.44 -15.43
CA GLY A 111 0.76 -2.05 -15.01
C GLY A 111 -0.28 -1.30 -15.84
N GLN A 112 -1.17 -2.00 -16.54
CA GLN A 112 -2.25 -1.43 -17.33
C GLN A 112 -3.45 -1.07 -16.43
N GLU A 113 -4.19 -0.02 -16.80
CA GLU A 113 -5.50 0.26 -16.21
C GLU A 113 -6.53 -0.76 -16.72
N LEU A 114 -7.55 -1.05 -15.90
CA LEU A 114 -8.67 -1.90 -16.30
C LEU A 114 -9.88 -1.04 -16.61
N ASN A 115 -10.38 -1.08 -17.84
CA ASN A 115 -11.57 -0.32 -18.28
C ASN A 115 -12.84 -1.11 -17.98
N VAL A 116 -13.21 -1.17 -16.70
CA VAL A 116 -14.37 -1.93 -16.22
C VAL A 116 -15.26 -1.02 -15.38
N ALA A 117 -16.56 -1.02 -15.68
CA ALA A 117 -17.56 -0.37 -14.87
C ALA A 117 -17.97 -1.30 -13.73
N THR A 118 -17.71 -0.89 -12.48
CA THR A 118 -17.93 -1.74 -11.30
C THR A 118 -19.11 -1.29 -10.44
N GLY A 119 -19.62 -0.07 -10.66
CA GLY A 119 -20.57 0.59 -9.77
C GLY A 119 -20.00 0.97 -8.38
N LYS A 120 -18.72 0.70 -8.13
CA LYS A 120 -18.02 0.98 -6.86
C LYS A 120 -17.08 2.18 -7.04
N LYS A 121 -16.65 2.77 -5.93
CA LYS A 121 -15.66 3.88 -5.91
C LYS A 121 -14.73 3.72 -4.71
N GLY A 122 -13.47 4.15 -4.86
CA GLY A 122 -12.47 4.15 -3.79
C GLY A 122 -11.33 3.17 -4.03
N PHE A 123 -10.56 2.90 -2.99
CA PHE A 123 -9.43 1.96 -3.07
C PHE A 123 -9.87 0.54 -2.73
N PHE A 124 -9.58 -0.38 -3.64
CA PHE A 124 -9.89 -1.80 -3.52
C PHE A 124 -8.62 -2.61 -3.62
N ILE A 125 -8.54 -3.68 -2.83
CA ILE A 125 -7.50 -4.71 -2.94
C ILE A 125 -7.71 -5.48 -4.23
N MET A 126 -6.67 -5.57 -5.03
CA MET A 126 -6.68 -6.33 -6.26
C MET A 126 -6.17 -7.73 -5.94
N LYS A 127 -7.04 -8.72 -6.10
CA LYS A 127 -6.77 -10.10 -5.73
C LYS A 127 -6.93 -11.00 -6.94
N PHE A 128 -6.02 -11.95 -7.09
CA PHE A 128 -6.15 -13.03 -8.06
C PHE A 128 -5.84 -14.33 -7.32
N GLN A 129 -6.81 -15.24 -7.24
CA GLN A 129 -6.70 -16.45 -6.44
C GLN A 129 -6.28 -16.11 -4.99
N ASP A 130 -5.17 -16.63 -4.50
CA ASP A 130 -4.67 -16.39 -3.14
C ASP A 130 -3.72 -15.19 -3.03
N ASP A 131 -3.39 -14.54 -4.16
CA ASP A 131 -2.41 -13.47 -4.22
C ASP A 131 -3.03 -12.07 -4.19
N PHE A 132 -2.38 -11.19 -3.44
CA PHE A 132 -2.77 -9.80 -3.24
C PHE A 132 -1.77 -8.88 -3.94
N PHE A 133 -2.26 -8.07 -4.89
CA PHE A 133 -1.44 -7.19 -5.73
C PHE A 133 -1.49 -5.71 -5.30
N GLY A 134 -1.69 -5.48 -3.99
CA GLY A 134 -1.91 -4.15 -3.43
C GLY A 134 -3.29 -3.61 -3.76
N THR A 135 -3.45 -2.28 -3.77
CA THR A 135 -4.72 -1.65 -4.12
C THR A 135 -4.74 -1.09 -5.54
N GLY A 136 -5.94 -1.01 -6.13
CA GLY A 136 -6.31 -0.19 -7.28
C GLY A 136 -7.30 0.91 -6.88
N LYS A 137 -7.34 2.03 -7.63
CA LYS A 137 -8.36 3.07 -7.43
C LYS A 137 -9.50 2.86 -8.42
N ILE A 138 -10.63 2.40 -7.91
CA ILE A 138 -11.84 2.23 -8.69
C ILE A 138 -12.54 3.58 -8.84
N SER A 139 -12.86 3.90 -10.09
CA SER A 139 -13.70 5.00 -10.50
C SER A 139 -14.86 4.45 -11.33
N GLU A 140 -15.70 5.31 -11.90
CA GLU A 140 -16.95 4.93 -12.57
C GLU A 140 -16.74 3.86 -13.66
N ASN A 141 -15.77 4.07 -14.56
CA ASN A 141 -15.55 3.22 -15.73
C ASN A 141 -14.14 2.63 -15.81
N LYS A 142 -13.33 2.79 -14.76
CA LYS A 142 -11.95 2.27 -14.76
C LYS A 142 -11.39 2.02 -13.38
N ILE A 143 -10.41 1.13 -13.32
CA ILE A 143 -9.56 0.86 -12.16
C ILE A 143 -8.13 1.32 -12.50
N SER A 144 -7.66 2.36 -11.82
CA SER A 144 -6.31 2.89 -12.01
C SER A 144 -5.26 2.02 -11.31
N ASN A 145 -4.21 1.71 -12.06
CA ASN A 145 -3.14 0.81 -11.68
C ASN A 145 -2.06 1.50 -10.84
N PHE A 146 -1.51 0.75 -9.88
CA PHE A 146 -0.53 1.23 -8.93
C PHE A 146 0.71 0.33 -8.79
N ILE A 147 0.88 -0.66 -9.66
CA ILE A 147 2.06 -1.50 -9.73
C ILE A 147 3.28 -0.63 -10.11
N PRO A 148 4.33 -0.62 -9.26
CA PRO A 148 5.56 0.11 -9.55
C PRO A 148 6.17 -0.33 -10.87
N LYS A 149 6.72 0.60 -11.67
CA LYS A 149 7.33 0.29 -12.98
C LYS A 149 8.36 -0.83 -12.91
N SER A 150 9.17 -0.86 -11.85
CA SER A 150 10.19 -1.88 -11.61
C SER A 150 9.65 -3.29 -11.37
N ARG A 151 8.36 -3.42 -11.00
CA ARG A 151 7.69 -4.69 -10.71
C ARG A 151 6.72 -5.14 -11.80
N ARG A 152 6.62 -4.40 -12.90
CA ARG A 152 5.71 -4.74 -14.00
C ARG A 152 6.26 -5.92 -14.77
N LEU A 153 5.38 -6.84 -15.14
CA LEU A 153 5.71 -7.87 -16.13
C LEU A 153 6.08 -7.17 -17.43
N LYS A 154 7.22 -7.55 -17.99
CA LYS A 154 7.59 -7.15 -19.34
C LYS A 154 6.86 -8.07 -20.30
N TYR A 155 6.49 -7.55 -21.48
CA TYR A 155 6.12 -8.42 -22.58
C TYR A 155 7.21 -9.47 -22.74
N LYS A 156 6.82 -10.74 -22.73
CA LYS A 156 7.67 -11.76 -23.35
C LYS A 156 7.77 -11.31 -24.80
N GLU A 157 8.91 -10.75 -25.20
CA GLU A 157 9.31 -10.92 -26.59
C GLU A 157 9.20 -12.43 -26.82
N SER A 158 8.30 -12.82 -27.72
CA SER A 158 8.32 -14.15 -28.29
C SER A 158 9.77 -14.39 -28.68
N ARG A 159 10.49 -15.21 -27.93
CA ARG A 159 11.76 -15.73 -28.39
C ARG A 159 11.41 -16.42 -29.68
N ILE A 160 11.78 -15.80 -30.80
CA ILE A 160 11.82 -16.48 -32.08
C ILE A 160 12.82 -17.61 -31.83
N GLU A 161 12.32 -18.83 -31.79
CA GLU A 161 13.11 -20.06 -31.64
C GLU A 161 14.16 -20.17 -32.76
#